data_AF-A0A1H1TFA6-F1
#
_entry.id   AF-A0A1H1TFA6-F1
#
_cell.length_a   1.000
_cell.length_b   1.000
_cell.length_c   1.000
_cell.angle_alpha   90.00
_cell.angle_beta   90.00
_cell.angle_gamma   90.00
#
_symmetry.space_group_name_H-M   'P 1'
#
loop_
_entity.id
_entity.type
_entity.pdbx_description
1 polymer ?
#
loop_
_entity_poly.entity_id
_entity_poly.type
_entity_poly.pdbx_seq_one_letter_code
_entity_poly.pdbx_strand_id
1 'polypeptide(L)'
;MIQTLVATLMWALVASLLIFRRKRADRSITYAALTIAIAMTLNVDRIYAVIDPLLGGTNIATLIADAVLMTGLFFLGRGVMKSGEYRPRLVRVAVSAPVLLIALLAITASFLFIDRGTTTARFMSDLGAQPAAAVYSIINFSYGALVIATMLLLAARQSRDSTGIQRLPAALLGLGSAFGVALCLAVIVMDIAHATGHLDLMHVIQAAYDPLSALTFLFLCAGFAVQPAVRRAQHHARRRHTISFTAQLEPLWHRATYARPGLSQADPLAANSEDPEGHLHRVIVEIRDAMIDPRITFDISTDDRDLLERAESHLVGSDSALTTTLTVPNIEEREP
;
A
#
# COMPACT_ATOMS: atom_id res chain seq x y z
N MET A 1 26.11 -8.19 5.22
CA MET A 1 25.54 -7.17 6.13
C MET A 1 24.30 -6.48 5.54
N ILE A 2 24.29 -6.16 4.23
CA ILE A 2 23.12 -5.54 3.59
C ILE A 2 21.95 -6.51 3.46
N GLN A 3 22.18 -7.77 3.05
CA GLN A 3 21.12 -8.81 3.00
C GLN A 3 20.38 -8.97 4.34
N THR A 4 21.13 -9.03 5.45
CA THR A 4 20.55 -9.12 6.80
C THR A 4 19.74 -7.87 7.15
N LEU A 5 20.22 -6.69 6.77
CA LEU A 5 19.50 -5.44 6.96
C LEU A 5 18.18 -5.45 6.17
N VAL A 6 18.21 -5.82 4.90
CA VAL A 6 17.02 -5.91 4.04
C VAL A 6 16.01 -6.91 4.62
N ALA A 7 16.45 -8.10 5.02
CA ALA A 7 15.59 -9.10 5.65
C ALA A 7 14.95 -8.55 6.95
N THR A 8 15.73 -7.88 7.81
CA THR A 8 15.19 -7.28 9.03
C THR A 8 14.18 -6.16 8.77
N LEU A 9 14.41 -5.31 7.76
CA LEU A 9 13.45 -4.28 7.35
C LEU A 9 12.14 -4.90 6.85
N MET A 10 12.22 -5.95 6.05
CA MET A 10 11.05 -6.67 5.55
C MET A 10 10.25 -7.32 6.68
N TRP A 11 10.91 -7.95 7.65
CA TRP A 11 10.23 -8.49 8.84
C TRP A 11 9.63 -7.40 9.73
N ALA A 12 10.30 -6.27 9.88
CA ALA A 12 9.74 -5.11 10.59
C ALA A 12 8.49 -4.56 9.89
N LEU A 13 8.50 -4.52 8.55
CA LEU A 13 7.31 -4.17 7.77
C LEU A 13 6.17 -5.18 8.00
N VAL A 14 6.45 -6.49 7.96
CA VAL A 14 5.45 -7.53 8.24
C VAL A 14 4.84 -7.35 9.63
N ALA A 15 5.68 -7.17 10.66
CA ALA A 15 5.22 -6.93 12.02
C ALA A 15 4.35 -5.67 12.11
N SER A 16 4.77 -4.56 11.51
CA SER A 16 4.01 -3.32 11.44
C SER A 16 2.63 -3.54 10.78
N LEU A 17 2.59 -4.17 9.61
CA LEU A 17 1.34 -4.46 8.90
C LEU A 17 0.40 -5.38 9.68
N LEU A 18 0.94 -6.34 10.45
CA LEU A 18 0.16 -7.23 11.31
C LEU A 18 -0.40 -6.50 12.55
N ILE A 19 0.37 -5.60 13.16
CA ILE A 19 -0.08 -4.79 14.31
C ILE A 19 -1.18 -3.81 13.89
N PHE A 20 -1.03 -3.18 12.72
CA PHE A 20 -2.01 -2.22 12.19
C PHE A 20 -3.17 -2.87 11.44
N ARG A 21 -3.29 -4.21 11.47
CA ARG A 21 -4.30 -4.95 10.70
C ARG A 21 -5.71 -4.80 11.30
N ARG A 22 -6.60 -4.09 10.60
CA ARG A 22 -8.06 -4.14 10.87
C ARG A 22 -8.71 -5.30 10.08
N LYS A 23 -9.80 -5.88 10.59
CA LYS A 23 -10.52 -7.07 10.07
C LYS A 23 -10.87 -7.05 8.55
N ARG A 24 -10.80 -5.89 7.88
CA ARG A 24 -11.16 -5.70 6.47
C ARG A 24 -10.06 -5.07 5.59
N ALA A 25 -8.82 -4.93 6.10
CA ALA A 25 -7.70 -4.38 5.31
C ALA A 25 -7.17 -5.40 4.27
N ASP A 26 -6.72 -4.89 3.12
CA ASP A 26 -6.32 -5.70 1.97
C ASP A 26 -5.19 -6.70 2.30
N ARG A 27 -5.57 -7.99 2.32
CA ARG A 27 -4.67 -9.11 2.67
C ARG A 27 -3.51 -9.27 1.69
N SER A 28 -3.64 -8.76 0.47
CA SER A 28 -2.63 -8.87 -0.59
C SER A 28 -1.30 -8.21 -0.23
N ILE A 29 -1.31 -7.02 0.40
CA ILE A 29 -0.07 -6.33 0.78
C ILE A 29 0.64 -7.08 1.90
N THR A 30 -0.10 -7.63 2.88
CA THR A 30 0.49 -8.45 3.94
C THR A 30 1.10 -9.74 3.40
N TYR A 31 0.40 -10.43 2.48
CA TYR A 31 0.93 -11.62 1.83
C TYR A 31 2.17 -11.32 1.00
N ALA A 32 2.17 -10.19 0.28
CA ALA A 32 3.34 -9.72 -0.44
C ALA A 32 4.53 -9.47 0.49
N ALA A 33 4.33 -8.70 1.56
CA ALA A 33 5.40 -8.41 2.51
C ALA A 33 5.95 -9.69 3.16
N LEU A 34 5.08 -10.64 3.53
CA LEU A 34 5.48 -11.91 4.13
C LEU A 34 6.28 -12.78 3.16
N THR A 35 5.82 -12.93 1.93
CA THR A 35 6.51 -13.73 0.90
C THR A 35 7.85 -13.12 0.53
N ILE A 36 7.93 -11.79 0.33
CA ILE A 36 9.19 -11.10 0.08
C ILE A 36 10.14 -11.24 1.29
N ALA A 37 9.64 -11.13 2.53
CA ALA A 37 10.46 -11.33 3.74
C ALA A 37 11.06 -12.73 3.80
N ILE A 38 10.27 -13.77 3.48
CA ILE A 38 10.76 -15.15 3.40
C ILE A 38 11.84 -15.28 2.33
N ALA A 39 11.60 -14.78 1.12
CA ALA A 39 12.58 -14.83 0.03
C ALA A 39 13.89 -14.11 0.39
N MET A 40 13.81 -12.92 0.99
CA MET A 40 14.99 -12.18 1.44
C MET A 40 15.74 -12.89 2.57
N THR A 41 15.03 -13.62 3.44
CA THR A 41 15.63 -14.42 4.51
C THR A 41 16.37 -15.63 3.95
N LEU A 42 15.82 -16.30 2.94
CA LEU A 42 16.48 -17.40 2.24
C LEU A 42 17.77 -16.97 1.53
N ASN A 43 17.84 -15.71 1.09
CA ASN A 43 19.02 -15.12 0.45
C ASN A 43 20.11 -14.63 1.42
N VAL A 44 19.93 -14.77 2.74
CA VAL A 44 20.99 -14.46 3.71
C VAL A 44 22.06 -15.55 3.66
N ASP A 45 23.31 -15.21 3.36
CA ASP A 45 24.40 -16.18 3.17
C ASP A 45 24.45 -17.31 4.21
N ARG A 46 24.30 -16.97 5.50
CA ARG A 46 24.33 -17.94 6.62
C ARG A 46 23.15 -18.92 6.60
N ILE A 47 21.98 -18.43 6.21
CA ILE A 47 20.75 -19.23 6.13
C ILE A 47 20.79 -20.09 4.86
N TYR A 48 21.17 -19.47 3.75
CA TYR A 48 21.33 -20.12 2.45
C TYR A 48 22.30 -21.31 2.52
N ALA A 49 23.47 -21.13 3.14
CA ALA A 49 24.48 -22.18 3.26
C ALA A 49 24.03 -23.41 4.08
N VAL A 50 22.97 -23.28 4.88
CA VAL A 50 22.38 -24.40 5.63
C VAL A 50 21.22 -25.02 4.84
N ILE A 51 20.39 -24.19 4.20
CA ILE A 51 19.18 -24.65 3.51
C ILE A 51 19.50 -25.32 2.18
N ASP A 52 20.41 -24.78 1.37
CA ASP A 52 20.68 -25.34 0.04
C ASP A 52 21.22 -26.77 0.08
N PRO A 53 22.16 -27.14 0.97
CA PRO A 53 22.60 -28.53 1.11
C PRO A 53 21.47 -29.51 1.47
N LEU A 54 20.49 -29.08 2.29
CA LEU A 54 19.33 -29.89 2.64
C LEU A 54 18.40 -30.13 1.44
N LEU A 55 18.44 -29.25 0.44
CA LEU A 55 17.67 -29.35 -0.80
C LEU A 55 18.45 -30.03 -1.93
N GLY A 56 19.65 -30.55 -1.65
CA GLY A 56 20.49 -31.27 -2.62
C GLY A 56 21.78 -30.54 -3.02
N GLY A 57 22.07 -29.36 -2.47
CA GLY A 57 23.37 -28.69 -2.56
C GLY A 57 23.76 -28.20 -3.95
N THR A 58 22.78 -27.96 -4.82
CA THR A 58 22.96 -27.56 -6.23
C THR A 58 22.25 -26.24 -6.54
N ASN A 59 22.22 -25.33 -5.57
CA ASN A 59 21.64 -23.99 -5.68
C ASN A 59 20.12 -23.95 -5.93
N ILE A 60 19.41 -25.02 -5.56
CA ILE A 60 17.95 -25.11 -5.67
C ILE A 60 17.27 -24.09 -4.74
N ALA A 61 17.91 -23.77 -3.59
CA ALA A 61 17.42 -22.74 -2.69
C ALA A 61 17.30 -21.37 -3.39
N THR A 62 18.19 -21.05 -4.34
CA THR A 62 18.12 -19.80 -5.12
C THR A 62 16.86 -19.76 -5.97
N LEU A 63 16.58 -20.84 -6.72
CA LEU A 63 15.38 -20.91 -7.55
C LEU A 63 14.11 -20.77 -6.72
N ILE A 64 14.05 -21.42 -5.56
CA ILE A 64 12.90 -21.31 -4.64
C ILE A 64 12.78 -19.88 -4.10
N ALA A 65 13.88 -19.28 -3.63
CA ALA A 65 13.88 -17.94 -3.09
C ALA A 65 13.41 -16.92 -4.14
N ASP A 66 13.89 -17.03 -5.37
CA ASP A 66 13.50 -16.15 -6.48
C ASP A 66 12.05 -16.36 -6.90
N ALA A 67 11.56 -17.61 -6.96
CA ALA A 67 10.16 -17.89 -7.24
C ALA A 67 9.23 -17.32 -6.16
N VAL A 68 9.62 -17.42 -4.88
CA VAL A 68 8.89 -16.83 -3.75
C VAL A 68 8.93 -15.30 -3.83
N LEU A 69 10.07 -14.71 -4.20
CA LEU A 69 10.21 -13.26 -4.39
C LEU A 69 9.29 -12.74 -5.50
N MET A 70 9.31 -13.38 -6.67
CA MET A 70 8.46 -13.02 -7.81
C MET A 70 6.98 -13.14 -7.44
N THR A 71 6.60 -14.19 -6.71
CA THR A 71 5.24 -14.35 -6.18
C THR A 71 4.85 -13.23 -5.21
N GLY A 72 5.79 -12.80 -4.37
CA GLY A 72 5.59 -11.68 -3.47
C GLY A 72 5.41 -10.35 -4.20
N LEU A 73 6.23 -10.09 -5.22
CA LEU A 73 6.08 -8.93 -6.11
C LEU A 73 4.74 -8.94 -6.85
N PHE A 74 4.28 -10.11 -7.32
CA PHE A 74 2.96 -10.26 -7.91
C PHE A 74 1.83 -9.83 -6.95
N PHE A 75 1.85 -10.33 -5.72
CA PHE A 75 0.87 -9.92 -4.70
C PHE A 75 0.97 -8.44 -4.38
N LEU A 76 2.19 -7.89 -4.37
CA LEU A 76 2.43 -6.47 -4.11
C LEU A 76 1.79 -5.62 -5.21
N GLY A 77 2.06 -5.92 -6.48
CA GLY A 77 1.46 -5.24 -7.62
C GLY A 77 -0.07 -5.30 -7.59
N ARG A 78 -0.63 -6.47 -7.24
CA ARG A 78 -2.09 -6.67 -7.10
C ARG A 78 -2.68 -5.85 -5.96
N GLY A 79 -1.98 -5.76 -4.84
CA GLY A 79 -2.38 -4.94 -3.69
C GLY A 79 -2.45 -3.47 -4.04
N VAL A 80 -1.40 -2.93 -4.67
CA VAL A 80 -1.36 -1.52 -5.08
C VAL A 80 -2.43 -1.24 -6.14
N MET A 81 -2.60 -2.12 -7.13
CA MET A 81 -3.65 -1.99 -8.15
C MET A 81 -5.06 -1.97 -7.58
N LYS A 82 -5.35 -2.78 -6.55
CA LYS A 82 -6.69 -2.82 -5.94
C LYS A 82 -7.04 -1.52 -5.24
N SER A 83 -6.03 -0.85 -4.69
CA SER A 83 -6.19 0.44 -4.00
C SER A 83 -6.27 1.66 -4.93
N GLY A 84 -5.93 1.52 -6.21
CA GLY A 84 -5.98 2.60 -7.20
C GLY A 84 -7.26 2.59 -8.02
N GLU A 85 -7.87 3.77 -8.19
CA GLU A 85 -9.04 3.98 -9.07
C GLU A 85 -8.68 3.80 -10.56
N TYR A 86 -7.43 4.06 -10.92
CA TYR A 86 -6.94 3.98 -12.31
C TYR A 86 -6.42 2.57 -12.67
N ARG A 87 -7.04 1.93 -13.67
CA ARG A 87 -6.72 0.56 -14.11
C ARG A 87 -6.35 0.49 -15.60
N PRO A 88 -5.17 0.96 -16.01
CA PRO A 88 -4.76 0.87 -17.41
C PRO A 88 -4.51 -0.60 -17.78
N ARG A 89 -4.91 -1.00 -18.99
CA ARG A 89 -4.84 -2.41 -19.46
C ARG A 89 -3.42 -2.97 -19.34
N LEU A 90 -2.40 -2.15 -19.65
CA LEU A 90 -0.99 -2.55 -19.58
C LEU A 90 -0.56 -2.93 -18.16
N VAL A 91 -0.92 -2.15 -17.14
CA VAL A 91 -0.60 -2.47 -15.73
C VAL A 91 -1.33 -3.73 -15.28
N ARG A 92 -2.57 -3.93 -15.73
CA ARG A 92 -3.33 -5.15 -15.41
C ARG A 92 -2.72 -6.40 -16.03
N VAL A 93 -2.22 -6.30 -17.26
CA VAL A 93 -1.50 -7.40 -17.92
C VAL A 93 -0.17 -7.67 -17.24
N ALA A 94 0.59 -6.61 -16.90
CA ALA A 94 1.88 -6.71 -16.22
C ALA A 94 1.80 -7.47 -14.89
N VAL A 95 0.75 -7.23 -14.10
CA VAL A 95 0.52 -7.91 -12.82
C VAL A 95 -0.52 -9.03 -12.94
N SER A 96 -0.53 -9.73 -14.08
CA SER A 96 -1.44 -10.85 -14.32
C SER A 96 -0.79 -12.19 -13.95
N ALA A 97 -1.61 -13.14 -13.50
CA ALA A 97 -1.14 -14.50 -13.18
C ALA A 97 -0.47 -15.21 -14.36
N PRO A 98 -0.94 -15.07 -15.62
CA PRO A 98 -0.25 -15.64 -16.78
C PRO A 98 1.18 -15.12 -16.95
N VAL A 99 1.41 -13.81 -16.77
CA VAL A 99 2.77 -13.23 -16.90
C VAL A 99 3.70 -13.77 -15.81
N LEU A 100 3.23 -13.87 -14.57
CA LEU A 100 3.99 -14.52 -13.50
C LEU A 100 4.30 -15.98 -13.85
N LEU A 101 3.32 -16.76 -14.31
CA LEU A 101 3.51 -18.16 -14.65
C LEU A 101 4.53 -18.34 -15.77
N ILE A 102 4.43 -17.53 -16.84
CA ILE A 102 5.39 -17.55 -17.95
C ILE A 102 6.79 -17.21 -17.44
N ALA A 103 6.93 -16.18 -16.61
CA ALA A 103 8.21 -15.79 -16.05
C ALA A 103 8.80 -16.89 -15.14
N LEU A 104 7.98 -17.52 -14.28
CA LEU A 104 8.39 -18.64 -13.43
C LEU A 104 8.83 -19.86 -14.25
N LEU A 105 8.10 -20.21 -15.30
CA LEU A 105 8.47 -21.29 -16.21
C LEU A 105 9.77 -20.97 -16.95
N ALA A 106 9.93 -19.72 -17.40
CA ALA A 106 11.12 -19.28 -18.11
C ALA A 106 12.37 -19.31 -17.20
N ILE A 107 12.29 -18.78 -15.97
CA ILE A 107 13.44 -18.88 -15.03
C ILE A 107 13.72 -20.34 -14.66
N THR A 108 12.70 -21.19 -14.52
CA THR A 108 12.90 -22.62 -14.21
C THR A 108 13.61 -23.31 -15.37
N ALA A 109 13.16 -23.07 -16.60
CA ALA A 109 13.79 -23.62 -17.79
C ALA A 109 15.25 -23.14 -17.90
N SER A 110 15.51 -21.84 -17.80
CA SER A 110 16.87 -21.29 -17.82
C SER A 110 17.75 -21.89 -16.72
N PHE A 111 17.22 -22.04 -15.50
CA PHE A 111 17.94 -22.61 -14.36
C PHE A 111 18.39 -24.06 -14.60
N LEU A 112 17.57 -24.86 -15.30
CA LEU A 112 17.92 -26.25 -15.64
C LEU A 112 19.09 -26.36 -16.64
N PHE A 113 19.34 -25.31 -17.42
CA PHE A 113 20.47 -25.25 -18.37
C PHE A 113 21.76 -24.69 -17.76
N ILE A 114 21.75 -24.25 -16.50
CA ILE A 114 22.94 -23.75 -15.81
C ILE A 114 23.77 -24.95 -15.33
N ASP A 115 25.08 -24.89 -15.53
CA ASP A 115 26.00 -25.77 -14.83
C ASP A 115 26.17 -25.25 -13.40
N ARG A 116 25.37 -25.78 -12.48
CA ARG A 116 25.13 -25.22 -11.14
C ARG A 116 26.25 -25.48 -10.14
N GLY A 117 27.11 -26.46 -10.39
CA GLY A 117 28.15 -26.88 -9.46
C GLY A 117 27.61 -27.17 -8.05
N THR A 118 28.42 -26.83 -7.05
CA THR A 118 28.07 -26.92 -5.62
C THR A 118 27.40 -25.65 -5.11
N THR A 119 26.77 -25.73 -3.94
CA THR A 119 26.20 -24.59 -3.21
C THR A 119 27.14 -23.37 -3.21
N THR A 120 26.64 -22.23 -3.68
CA THR A 120 27.27 -20.92 -3.55
C THR A 120 26.27 -19.86 -3.10
N ALA A 121 26.67 -19.03 -2.14
CA ALA A 121 25.90 -17.86 -1.73
C ALA A 121 26.00 -16.69 -2.72
N ARG A 122 26.94 -16.75 -3.67
CA ARG A 122 27.22 -15.68 -4.66
C ARG A 122 26.89 -16.15 -6.07
N PHE A 123 25.72 -16.72 -6.26
CA PHE A 123 25.27 -17.35 -7.50
C PHE A 123 25.62 -16.56 -8.77
N MET A 124 25.24 -15.27 -8.84
CA MET A 124 25.52 -14.45 -10.03
C MET A 124 26.98 -13.97 -10.15
N SER A 125 27.75 -13.95 -9.07
CA SER A 125 29.18 -13.68 -9.14
C SER A 125 29.95 -14.88 -9.69
N ASP A 126 29.54 -16.09 -9.31
CA ASP A 126 30.30 -17.31 -9.61
C ASP A 126 29.84 -17.96 -10.93
N LEU A 127 28.54 -17.87 -11.24
CA LEU A 127 27.93 -18.52 -12.40
C LEU A 127 27.46 -17.52 -13.47
N GLY A 128 27.52 -16.20 -13.20
CA GLY A 128 26.97 -15.16 -14.07
C GLY A 128 27.62 -15.05 -15.45
N ALA A 129 28.84 -15.57 -15.63
CA ALA A 129 29.48 -15.67 -16.94
C ALA A 129 28.77 -16.66 -17.88
N GLN A 130 27.99 -17.60 -17.34
CA GLN A 130 27.23 -18.54 -18.15
C GLN A 130 26.02 -17.84 -18.80
N PRO A 131 25.80 -17.99 -20.12
CA PRO A 131 24.65 -17.38 -20.80
C PRO A 131 23.30 -17.78 -20.18
N ALA A 132 23.17 -19.02 -19.72
CA ALA A 132 21.95 -19.49 -19.05
C ALA A 132 21.68 -18.76 -17.72
N ALA A 133 22.72 -18.46 -16.95
CA ALA A 133 22.62 -17.71 -15.70
C ALA A 133 22.29 -16.23 -15.93
N ALA A 134 22.89 -15.63 -16.96
CA ALA A 134 22.54 -14.28 -17.38
C ALA A 134 21.08 -14.18 -17.84
N VAL A 135 20.61 -15.10 -18.69
CA VAL A 135 19.19 -15.13 -19.12
C VAL A 135 18.26 -15.34 -17.93
N TYR A 136 18.60 -16.25 -17.02
CA TYR A 136 17.85 -16.48 -15.78
C TYR A 136 17.67 -15.19 -14.96
N SER A 137 18.77 -14.49 -14.68
CA SER A 137 18.75 -13.26 -13.89
C SER A 137 18.02 -12.13 -14.62
N ILE A 138 18.28 -11.95 -15.92
CA ILE A 138 17.61 -10.94 -16.75
C ILE A 138 16.09 -11.13 -16.71
N ILE A 139 15.57 -12.36 -16.82
CA ILE A 139 14.13 -12.62 -16.73
C ILE A 139 13.60 -12.22 -15.35
N ASN A 140 14.27 -12.63 -14.28
CA ASN A 140 13.86 -12.35 -12.90
C ASN A 140 13.80 -10.83 -12.64
N PHE A 141 14.87 -10.10 -12.96
CA PHE A 141 14.95 -8.65 -12.78
C PHE A 141 14.09 -7.87 -13.77
N SER A 142 13.82 -8.38 -14.97
CA SER A 142 12.87 -7.76 -15.91
C SER A 142 11.43 -7.86 -15.40
N TYR A 143 11.05 -9.00 -14.84
CA TYR A 143 9.74 -9.15 -14.18
C TYR A 143 9.64 -8.21 -12.97
N GLY A 144 10.67 -8.15 -12.14
CA GLY A 144 10.75 -7.19 -11.03
C GLY A 144 10.64 -5.74 -11.49
N ALA A 145 11.40 -5.35 -12.51
CA ALA A 145 11.37 -4.01 -13.09
C ALA A 145 9.97 -3.65 -13.59
N LEU A 146 9.30 -4.59 -14.28
CA LEU A 146 7.94 -4.40 -14.77
C LEU A 146 6.98 -4.10 -13.61
N VAL A 147 6.97 -4.93 -12.57
CA VAL A 147 6.10 -4.73 -11.40
C VAL A 147 6.43 -3.43 -10.67
N ILE A 148 7.70 -3.16 -10.39
CA ILE A 148 8.11 -1.95 -9.65
C ILE A 148 7.85 -0.69 -10.48
N ALA A 149 8.03 -0.72 -11.80
CA ALA A 149 7.68 0.40 -12.68
C ALA A 149 6.18 0.69 -12.65
N THR A 150 5.33 -0.34 -12.60
CA THR A 150 3.88 -0.09 -12.41
C THR A 150 3.58 0.58 -11.06
N MET A 151 4.30 0.23 -9.99
CA MET A 151 4.17 0.92 -8.70
C MET A 151 4.63 2.37 -8.77
N LEU A 152 5.75 2.64 -9.45
CA LEU A 152 6.24 4.00 -9.65
C LEU A 152 5.19 4.87 -10.34
N LEU A 153 4.56 4.36 -11.40
CA LEU A 153 3.51 5.08 -12.13
C LEU A 153 2.29 5.38 -11.25
N LEU A 154 1.87 4.42 -10.43
CA LEU A 154 0.74 4.59 -9.50
C LEU A 154 1.09 5.58 -8.37
N ALA A 155 2.29 5.47 -7.79
CA ALA A 155 2.78 6.37 -6.74
C ALA A 155 2.93 7.80 -7.25
N ALA A 156 3.49 7.99 -8.45
CA ALA A 156 3.63 9.30 -9.08
C ALA A 156 2.28 9.99 -9.29
N ARG A 157 1.26 9.24 -9.72
CA ARG A 157 -0.11 9.78 -9.86
C ARG A 157 -0.74 10.10 -8.52
N GLN A 158 -0.70 9.16 -7.57
CA GLN A 158 -1.23 9.40 -6.24
C GLN A 158 -0.59 10.64 -5.60
N SER A 159 0.70 10.88 -5.84
CA SER A 159 1.40 12.06 -5.33
C SER A 159 0.96 13.39 -5.96
N ARG A 160 0.35 13.35 -7.16
CA ARG A 160 -0.23 14.53 -7.83
C ARG A 160 -1.63 14.83 -7.32
N ASP A 161 -2.42 13.78 -7.07
CA ASP A 161 -3.82 13.91 -6.65
C ASP A 161 -3.96 14.08 -5.12
N SER A 162 -2.97 13.66 -4.34
CA SER A 162 -2.99 13.76 -2.88
C SER A 162 -2.49 15.12 -2.39
N THR A 163 -3.26 15.76 -1.51
CA THR A 163 -2.88 16.99 -0.83
C THR A 163 -2.38 16.72 0.61
N GLY A 164 -1.45 17.56 1.08
CA GLY A 164 -0.96 17.52 2.46
C GLY A 164 -0.27 16.21 2.87
N ILE A 165 -0.57 15.72 4.07
CA ILE A 165 0.15 14.61 4.74
C ILE A 165 -0.01 13.24 4.04
N GLN A 166 -0.99 13.10 3.14
CA GLN A 166 -1.19 11.88 2.36
C GLN A 166 -0.17 11.71 1.23
N ARG A 167 0.50 12.80 0.82
CA ARG A 167 1.54 12.77 -0.20
C ARG A 167 2.81 12.06 0.28
N LEU A 168 3.08 12.03 1.58
CA LEU A 168 4.30 11.46 2.15
C LEU A 168 4.46 9.96 1.81
N PRO A 169 3.50 9.07 2.13
CA PRO A 169 3.61 7.67 1.75
C PRO A 169 3.71 7.46 0.23
N ALA A 170 2.98 8.23 -0.57
CA ALA A 170 3.07 8.15 -2.03
C ALA A 170 4.46 8.57 -2.55
N ALA A 171 5.06 9.60 -1.96
CA ALA A 171 6.41 10.06 -2.30
C ALA A 171 7.48 9.04 -1.91
N LEU A 172 7.38 8.44 -0.71
CA LEU A 172 8.30 7.38 -0.26
C LEU A 172 8.20 6.15 -1.17
N LEU A 173 6.99 5.71 -1.50
CA LEU A 173 6.78 4.61 -2.46
C LEU A 173 7.34 4.97 -3.84
N GLY A 174 7.12 6.19 -4.32
CA GLY A 174 7.66 6.66 -5.60
C GLY A 174 9.18 6.65 -5.62
N LEU A 175 9.85 7.18 -4.58
CA LEU A 175 11.31 7.14 -4.46
C LEU A 175 11.82 5.70 -4.40
N GLY A 176 11.21 4.85 -3.57
CA GLY A 176 11.60 3.44 -3.46
C GLY A 176 11.43 2.69 -4.77
N SER A 177 10.34 2.91 -5.50
CA SER A 177 10.14 2.31 -6.82
C SER A 177 11.10 2.85 -7.88
N ALA A 178 11.47 4.14 -7.84
CA ALA A 178 12.45 4.70 -8.76
C ALA A 178 13.84 4.07 -8.55
N PHE A 179 14.29 3.97 -7.29
CA PHE A 179 15.51 3.24 -6.97
C PHE A 179 15.42 1.75 -7.34
N GLY A 180 14.25 1.12 -7.14
CA GLY A 180 14.05 -0.27 -7.49
C GLY A 180 14.11 -0.54 -9.00
N VAL A 181 13.54 0.34 -9.83
CA VAL A 181 13.69 0.25 -11.30
C VAL A 181 15.14 0.44 -11.69
N ALA A 182 15.83 1.44 -11.13
CA ALA A 182 17.25 1.66 -11.38
C ALA A 182 18.09 0.43 -10.96
N LEU A 183 17.75 -0.23 -9.85
CA LEU A 183 18.40 -1.44 -9.38
C LEU A 183 18.24 -2.58 -10.39
N CYS A 184 17.01 -2.84 -10.84
CA CYS A 184 16.77 -3.88 -11.83
C CYS A 184 17.53 -3.61 -13.13
N LEU A 185 17.56 -2.36 -13.60
CA LEU A 185 18.32 -1.98 -14.79
C LEU A 185 19.83 -2.16 -14.59
N ALA A 186 20.36 -1.76 -13.44
CA ALA A 186 21.78 -1.94 -13.10
C ALA A 186 22.16 -3.43 -13.11
N VAL A 187 21.33 -4.30 -12.53
CA VAL A 187 21.57 -5.75 -12.56
C VAL A 187 21.53 -6.32 -13.97
N ILE A 188 20.54 -5.96 -14.78
CA ILE A 188 20.47 -6.40 -16.19
C ILE A 188 21.72 -5.98 -16.96
N VAL A 189 22.21 -4.76 -16.77
CA VAL A 189 23.44 -4.30 -17.42
C VAL A 189 24.66 -5.06 -16.91
N MET A 190 24.75 -5.34 -15.60
CA MET A 190 25.82 -6.18 -15.04
C MET A 190 25.79 -7.59 -15.62
N ASP A 191 24.61 -8.20 -15.78
CA ASP A 191 24.46 -9.55 -16.33
C ASP A 191 24.95 -9.61 -17.78
N ILE A 192 24.58 -8.61 -18.60
CA ILE A 192 25.06 -8.50 -19.98
C ILE A 192 26.56 -8.25 -20.02
N ALA A 193 27.08 -7.37 -19.17
CA ALA A 193 28.51 -7.07 -19.10
C ALA A 193 29.32 -8.32 -18.70
N HIS A 194 28.84 -9.08 -17.72
CA HIS A 194 29.48 -10.31 -17.26
C HIS A 194 29.46 -11.39 -18.37
N ALA A 195 28.31 -11.61 -19.01
CA ALA A 195 28.17 -12.59 -20.09
C ALA A 195 28.98 -12.25 -21.36
N THR A 196 29.27 -10.96 -21.58
CA THR A 196 30.08 -10.48 -22.72
C THR A 196 31.55 -10.27 -22.38
N GLY A 197 31.97 -10.53 -21.14
CA GLY A 197 33.36 -10.37 -20.70
C GLY A 197 33.80 -8.93 -20.39
N HIS A 198 32.88 -7.96 -20.33
CA HIS A 198 33.17 -6.56 -19.99
C HIS A 198 33.23 -6.36 -18.46
N LEU A 199 34.23 -6.96 -17.82
CA LEU A 199 34.34 -6.99 -16.36
C LEU A 199 34.51 -5.60 -15.74
N ASP A 200 35.21 -4.66 -16.39
CA ASP A 200 35.40 -3.31 -15.85
C ASP A 200 34.06 -2.57 -15.66
N LEU A 201 33.18 -2.67 -16.66
CA LEU A 201 31.83 -2.09 -16.61
C LEU A 201 31.00 -2.74 -15.50
N MET A 202 31.09 -4.07 -15.37
CA MET A 202 30.42 -4.83 -14.31
C MET A 202 30.84 -4.31 -12.92
N HIS A 203 32.14 -4.18 -12.65
CA HIS A 203 32.64 -3.73 -11.34
C HIS A 203 32.23 -2.28 -11.03
N VAL A 204 32.24 -1.38 -12.02
CA VAL A 204 31.79 0.01 -11.85
C VAL A 204 30.33 0.06 -11.42
N ILE A 205 29.46 -0.72 -12.06
CA ILE A 205 28.02 -0.75 -11.75
C ILE A 205 27.76 -1.50 -10.43
N GLN A 206 28.54 -2.53 -10.13
CA GLN A 206 28.44 -3.31 -8.90
C GLN A 206 28.61 -2.45 -7.64
N ALA A 207 29.45 -1.41 -7.69
CA ALA A 207 29.60 -0.45 -6.59
C ALA A 207 28.29 0.28 -6.24
N ALA A 208 27.38 0.45 -7.21
CA ALA A 208 26.08 1.08 -7.01
C ALA A 208 25.00 0.10 -6.52
N TYR A 209 25.19 -1.22 -6.66
CA TYR A 209 24.18 -2.23 -6.33
C TYR A 209 23.74 -2.17 -4.86
N ASP A 210 24.71 -2.23 -3.96
CA ASP A 210 24.51 -2.24 -2.51
C ASP A 210 23.72 -1.02 -1.98
N PRO A 211 24.12 0.23 -2.27
CA PRO A 211 23.37 1.41 -1.82
C PRO A 211 21.99 1.48 -2.48
N LEU A 212 21.88 1.12 -3.76
CA LEU A 212 20.62 1.20 -4.50
C LEU A 212 19.60 0.17 -3.98
N SER A 213 20.06 -1.04 -3.64
CA SER A 213 19.27 -2.05 -2.95
C SER A 213 18.78 -1.56 -1.58
N ALA A 214 19.69 -1.05 -0.75
CA ALA A 214 19.34 -0.54 0.58
C ALA A 214 18.30 0.60 0.51
N LEU A 215 18.50 1.58 -0.38
CA LEU A 215 17.56 2.70 -0.57
C LEU A 215 16.19 2.20 -1.07
N THR A 216 16.18 1.28 -2.03
CA THR A 216 14.94 0.68 -2.57
C THR A 216 14.10 0.07 -1.45
N PHE A 217 14.68 -0.84 -0.67
CA PHE A 217 13.94 -1.52 0.40
C PHE A 217 13.57 -0.57 1.53
N LEU A 218 14.45 0.35 1.92
CA LEU A 218 14.17 1.34 2.96
C LEU A 218 12.95 2.19 2.60
N PHE A 219 12.93 2.79 1.40
CA PHE A 219 11.85 3.67 0.98
C PHE A 219 10.55 2.92 0.71
N LEU A 220 10.61 1.72 0.12
CA LEU A 220 9.42 0.88 -0.07
C LEU A 220 8.81 0.46 1.28
N CYS A 221 9.63 -0.03 2.22
CA CYS A 221 9.16 -0.42 3.55
C CYS A 221 8.59 0.79 4.30
N ALA A 222 9.27 1.93 4.27
CA ALA A 222 8.78 3.16 4.88
C ALA A 222 7.45 3.59 4.26
N GLY A 223 7.31 3.58 2.93
CA GLY A 223 6.08 3.93 2.23
C GLY A 223 4.88 3.07 2.66
N PHE A 224 5.05 1.75 2.72
CA PHE A 224 3.98 0.84 3.16
C PHE A 224 3.68 0.93 4.66
N ALA A 225 4.67 1.18 5.50
CA ALA A 225 4.48 1.32 6.95
C ALA A 225 3.84 2.66 7.33
N VAL A 226 4.15 3.75 6.61
CA VAL A 226 3.64 5.09 6.87
C VAL A 226 2.16 5.22 6.48
N GLN A 227 1.69 4.55 5.42
CA GLN A 227 0.29 4.60 4.98
C GLN A 227 -0.74 4.31 6.11
N PRO A 228 -0.67 3.18 6.84
CA PRO A 228 -1.62 2.89 7.92
C PRO A 228 -1.47 3.86 9.10
N ALA A 229 -0.25 4.30 9.42
CA ALA A 229 -0.01 5.27 10.49
C ALA A 229 -0.64 6.63 10.19
N VAL A 230 -0.47 7.15 8.96
CA VAL A 230 -1.08 8.41 8.51
C VAL A 230 -2.61 8.30 8.52
N ARG A 231 -3.18 7.20 8.01
CA ARG A 231 -4.64 6.98 8.02
C ARG A 231 -5.20 6.96 9.45
N ARG A 232 -4.49 6.35 10.40
CA ARG A 232 -4.90 6.33 11.81
C ARG A 232 -4.82 7.71 12.46
N ALA A 233 -3.73 8.44 12.20
CA ALA A 233 -3.56 9.80 12.69
C ALA A 233 -4.67 10.72 12.18
N GLN A 234 -5.02 10.62 10.90
CA GLN A 234 -6.12 11.38 10.30
C GLN A 234 -7.48 11.01 10.90
N HIS A 235 -7.80 9.73 11.05
CA HIS A 235 -9.05 9.31 11.69
C HIS A 235 -9.13 9.80 13.14
N HIS A 236 -8.01 9.81 13.86
CA HIS A 236 -7.99 10.28 15.24
C HIS A 236 -8.12 11.80 15.33
N ALA A 237 -7.40 12.55 14.47
CA ALA A 237 -7.55 14.00 14.35
C ALA A 237 -8.98 14.38 13.96
N ARG A 238 -9.55 13.69 12.97
CA ARG A 238 -10.94 13.89 12.54
C ARG A 238 -11.92 13.65 13.68
N ARG A 239 -11.78 12.54 14.40
CA ARG A 239 -12.63 12.26 15.57
C ARG A 239 -12.53 13.35 16.63
N ARG A 240 -11.34 13.92 16.86
CA ARG A 240 -11.15 15.07 17.77
C ARG A 240 -11.85 16.32 17.23
N HIS A 241 -11.76 16.60 15.94
CA HIS A 241 -12.49 17.71 15.31
C HIS A 241 -14.00 17.52 15.43
N THR A 242 -14.53 16.32 15.16
CA THR A 242 -15.96 16.01 15.32
C THR A 242 -16.41 16.25 16.76
N ILE A 243 -15.70 15.71 17.76
CA ILE A 243 -16.01 15.93 19.18
C ILE A 243 -15.93 17.41 19.55
N SER A 244 -14.92 18.12 19.04
CA SER A 244 -14.77 19.56 19.26
C SER A 244 -15.92 20.38 18.66
N PHE A 245 -16.37 20.04 17.45
CA PHE A 245 -17.52 20.71 16.82
C PHE A 245 -18.81 20.43 17.59
N THR A 246 -19.02 19.19 18.03
CA THR A 246 -20.16 18.84 18.89
C THR A 246 -20.15 19.68 20.17
N ALA A 247 -19.01 19.74 20.88
CA ALA A 247 -18.91 20.50 22.13
C ALA A 247 -19.11 22.02 21.92
N GLN A 248 -18.69 22.56 20.77
CA GLN A 248 -18.92 23.97 20.45
C GLN A 248 -20.37 24.26 20.06
N LEU A 249 -21.07 23.31 19.44
CA LEU A 249 -22.49 23.44 19.07
C LEU A 249 -23.45 23.09 20.20
N GLU A 250 -23.00 22.42 21.25
CA GLU A 250 -23.83 22.00 22.40
C GLU A 250 -24.62 23.14 23.06
N PRO A 251 -24.06 24.35 23.28
CA PRO A 251 -24.84 25.47 23.81
C PRO A 251 -25.93 25.98 22.85
N LEU A 252 -25.67 25.95 21.54
CA LEU A 252 -26.64 26.33 20.51
C LEU A 252 -27.74 25.28 20.39
N TRP A 253 -27.37 24.01 20.45
CA TRP A 253 -28.28 22.88 20.48
C TRP A 253 -29.23 22.95 21.68
N HIS A 254 -28.72 23.18 22.90
CA HIS A 254 -29.57 23.35 24.08
C HIS A 254 -30.56 24.50 23.94
N ARG A 255 -30.16 25.64 23.36
CA ARG A 255 -31.08 26.75 23.05
C ARG A 255 -32.16 26.33 22.05
N ALA A 256 -31.79 25.60 21.00
CA ALA A 256 -32.72 25.10 19.99
C ALA A 256 -33.71 24.09 20.57
N THR A 257 -33.24 23.15 21.39
CA THR A 257 -34.08 22.15 22.07
C THR A 257 -35.00 22.78 23.11
N TYR A 258 -34.56 23.82 23.81
CA TYR A 258 -35.40 24.56 24.74
C TYR A 258 -36.53 25.33 24.02
N ALA A 259 -36.22 25.92 22.85
CA ALA A 259 -37.21 26.56 22.00
C ALA A 259 -38.23 25.55 21.42
N ARG A 260 -37.84 24.28 21.26
CA ARG A 260 -38.69 23.20 20.74
C ARG A 260 -38.64 21.93 21.61
N PRO A 261 -39.38 21.87 22.73
CA PRO A 261 -39.32 20.76 23.70
C PRO A 261 -39.72 19.36 23.15
N GLY A 262 -40.35 19.29 21.98
CA GLY A 262 -40.85 18.05 21.38
C GLY A 262 -39.85 17.23 20.54
N LEU A 263 -38.63 17.73 20.31
CA LEU A 263 -37.61 17.02 19.51
C LEU A 263 -36.73 16.05 20.32
N SER A 264 -36.55 16.32 21.61
CA SER A 264 -35.51 15.68 22.44
C SER A 264 -35.88 14.29 22.99
N GLN A 265 -37.16 13.89 22.93
CA GLN A 265 -37.64 12.65 23.57
C GLN A 265 -37.45 11.37 22.72
N ALA A 266 -36.78 11.45 21.58
CA ALA A 266 -36.39 10.26 20.81
C ALA A 266 -35.09 9.65 21.36
N ASP A 267 -35.31 8.72 22.30
CA ASP A 267 -34.50 7.58 22.75
C ASP A 267 -33.10 7.83 23.37
N PRO A 268 -32.97 7.74 24.71
CA PRO A 268 -31.68 7.72 25.42
C PRO A 268 -30.75 6.56 25.02
N LEU A 269 -31.27 5.49 24.39
CA LEU A 269 -30.49 4.33 23.95
C LEU A 269 -29.74 4.57 22.62
N ALA A 270 -30.07 5.64 21.88
CA ALA A 270 -29.37 6.01 20.64
C ALA A 270 -28.13 6.91 20.89
N ALA A 271 -27.93 7.40 22.13
CA ALA A 271 -26.71 8.06 22.58
C ALA A 271 -25.56 7.06 22.81
N ASN A 272 -25.40 6.10 21.89
CA ASN A 272 -24.21 5.26 21.88
C ASN A 272 -23.02 6.14 21.54
N SER A 273 -22.15 6.37 22.52
CA SER A 273 -20.86 7.08 22.42
C SER A 273 -19.89 6.53 21.33
N GLU A 274 -20.31 5.49 20.61
CA GLU A 274 -19.55 4.81 19.57
C GLU A 274 -19.63 5.50 18.20
N ASP A 275 -20.63 6.36 17.94
CA ASP A 275 -20.75 7.11 16.67
C ASP A 275 -20.74 8.65 16.85
N PRO A 276 -19.54 9.27 16.94
CA PRO A 276 -19.39 10.71 17.05
C PRO A 276 -19.88 11.48 15.81
N GLU A 277 -19.81 10.89 14.61
CA GLU A 277 -20.23 11.56 13.37
C GLU A 277 -21.76 11.59 13.27
N GLY A 278 -22.43 10.47 13.59
CA GLY A 278 -23.90 10.42 13.70
C GLY A 278 -24.45 11.36 14.77
N HIS A 279 -23.75 11.50 15.90
CA HIS A 279 -24.13 12.47 16.93
C HIS A 279 -23.99 13.93 16.45
N LEU A 280 -22.88 14.29 15.80
CA LEU A 280 -22.71 15.62 15.22
C LEU A 280 -23.77 15.91 14.15
N HIS A 281 -24.08 14.94 13.28
CA HIS A 281 -25.12 15.09 12.26
C HIS A 281 -26.49 15.41 12.88
N ARG A 282 -26.88 14.67 13.93
CA ARG A 282 -28.12 14.92 14.67
C ARG A 282 -28.16 16.32 15.26
N VAL A 283 -27.08 16.76 15.91
CA VAL A 283 -27.00 18.11 16.50
C VAL A 283 -27.21 19.19 15.43
N ILE A 284 -26.60 19.05 14.25
CA ILE A 284 -26.77 20.01 13.14
C ILE A 284 -28.22 20.03 12.63
N VAL A 285 -28.82 18.85 12.42
CA VAL A 285 -30.21 18.75 11.93
C VAL A 285 -31.18 19.39 12.91
N GLU A 286 -31.06 19.11 14.21
CA GLU A 286 -31.96 19.68 15.21
C GLU A 286 -31.83 21.21 15.34
N ILE A 287 -30.62 21.77 15.17
CA ILE A 287 -30.40 23.22 15.10
C ILE A 287 -31.03 23.81 13.83
N ARG A 288 -30.83 23.17 12.67
CA ARG A 288 -31.42 23.61 11.38
C ARG A 288 -32.94 23.59 11.41
N ASP A 289 -33.54 22.54 11.97
CA ASP A 289 -34.98 22.43 12.13
C ASP A 289 -35.54 23.57 12.99
N ALA A 290 -34.84 23.94 14.07
CA ALA A 290 -35.25 25.05 14.91
C ALA A 290 -35.13 26.42 14.21
N MET A 291 -34.20 26.57 13.27
CA MET A 291 -34.08 27.79 12.46
C MET A 291 -35.19 27.92 11.39
N ILE A 292 -35.70 26.80 10.88
CA ILE A 292 -36.68 26.78 9.78
C ILE A 292 -38.12 26.85 10.31
N ASP A 293 -38.37 26.38 11.54
CA ASP A 293 -39.73 26.32 12.10
C ASP A 293 -40.32 27.74 12.29
N PRO A 294 -41.35 28.13 11.51
CA PRO A 294 -41.92 29.49 11.55
C PRO A 294 -42.70 29.77 12.83
N ARG A 295 -42.90 28.76 13.70
CA ARG A 295 -43.66 28.86 14.94
C ARG A 295 -42.80 29.33 16.12
N ILE A 296 -41.48 29.39 15.95
CA ILE A 296 -40.53 29.80 16.99
C ILE A 296 -39.64 30.94 16.48
N THR A 297 -39.34 31.89 17.37
CA THR A 297 -38.35 32.92 17.09
C THR A 297 -37.00 32.44 17.62
N PHE A 298 -36.19 31.85 16.75
CA PHE A 298 -34.84 31.40 17.07
C PHE A 298 -33.82 32.34 16.42
N ASP A 299 -33.28 33.27 17.19
CA ASP A 299 -32.27 34.21 16.72
C ASP A 299 -30.86 33.61 16.85
N ILE A 300 -30.09 33.68 15.77
CA ILE A 300 -28.75 33.09 15.67
C ILE A 300 -27.74 34.18 15.34
N SER A 301 -26.65 34.22 16.11
CA SER A 301 -25.54 35.14 15.85
C SER A 301 -24.82 34.76 14.54
N THR A 302 -24.11 35.72 13.95
CA THR A 302 -23.25 35.45 12.78
C THR A 302 -22.18 34.41 13.09
N ASP A 303 -21.58 34.48 14.29
CA ASP A 303 -20.52 33.56 14.71
C ASP A 303 -21.03 32.12 14.88
N ASP A 304 -22.25 31.95 15.43
CA ASP A 304 -22.92 30.65 15.56
C ASP A 304 -23.28 30.06 14.19
N ARG A 305 -23.67 30.91 13.22
CA ARG A 305 -23.96 30.50 11.85
C ARG A 305 -22.69 30.02 11.13
N ASP A 306 -21.60 30.76 11.25
CA ASP A 306 -20.30 30.37 10.69
C ASP A 306 -19.74 29.08 11.32
N LEU A 307 -20.00 28.85 12.61
CA LEU A 307 -19.68 27.59 13.28
C LEU A 307 -20.50 26.42 12.73
N LEU A 308 -21.80 26.61 12.52
CA LEU A 308 -22.70 25.59 11.96
C LEU A 308 -22.29 25.19 10.53
N GLU A 309 -21.96 26.16 9.68
CA GLU A 309 -21.52 25.91 8.30
C GLU A 309 -20.16 25.17 8.23
N ARG A 310 -19.23 25.49 9.14
CA ARG A 310 -17.95 24.76 9.27
C ARG A 310 -18.15 23.32 9.75
N ALA A 311 -19.08 23.08 10.68
CA ALA A 311 -19.40 21.75 11.14
C ALA A 311 -20.12 20.92 10.06
N GLU A 312 -21.01 21.55 9.29
CA GLU A 312 -21.74 20.93 8.18
C GLU A 312 -20.78 20.56 7.03
N SER A 313 -19.89 21.48 6.64
CA SER A 313 -18.86 21.18 5.63
C SER A 313 -17.87 20.08 6.07
N HIS A 314 -17.54 19.99 7.36
CA HIS A 314 -16.74 18.88 7.92
C HIS A 314 -17.43 17.51 7.78
N LEU A 315 -18.76 17.45 7.95
CA LEU A 315 -19.55 16.24 7.75
C LEU A 315 -19.75 15.89 6.28
N VAL A 316 -20.11 16.87 5.43
CA VAL A 316 -20.32 16.68 3.97
C VAL A 316 -19.03 16.27 3.25
N GLY A 317 -17.88 16.72 3.74
CA GLY A 317 -16.57 16.20 3.30
C GLY A 317 -16.40 14.68 3.47
N SER A 318 -17.30 13.99 4.18
CA SER A 318 -17.40 12.51 4.24
C SER A 318 -18.30 11.90 3.17
N ASP A 319 -19.37 12.60 2.76
CA ASP A 319 -20.50 11.97 2.05
C ASP A 319 -20.22 11.67 0.58
N SER A 320 -19.21 12.31 -0.03
CA SER A 320 -18.72 11.90 -1.35
C SER A 320 -18.24 10.44 -1.39
N ALA A 321 -17.98 9.80 -0.25
CA ALA A 321 -17.66 8.37 -0.17
C ALA A 321 -18.85 7.46 0.17
N LEU A 322 -19.97 7.99 0.68
CA LEU A 322 -21.15 7.22 1.09
C LEU A 322 -22.23 7.17 -0.01
N THR A 323 -22.27 8.14 -0.92
CA THR A 323 -23.25 8.19 -2.03
C THR A 323 -23.06 7.04 -3.04
N THR A 324 -21.96 6.29 -3.02
CA THR A 324 -21.76 5.12 -3.91
C THR A 324 -22.37 3.81 -3.37
N THR A 325 -22.93 3.79 -2.15
CA THR A 325 -23.47 2.55 -1.55
C THR A 325 -24.98 2.45 -1.41
N LEU A 326 -25.74 3.46 -1.87
CA LEU A 326 -27.21 3.41 -1.85
C LEU A 326 -27.80 3.71 -3.23
N THR A 327 -27.42 2.92 -4.24
CA THR A 327 -28.29 2.74 -5.42
C THR A 327 -29.35 1.70 -5.02
N VAL A 328 -30.50 2.20 -4.54
CA VAL A 328 -31.71 1.41 -4.36
C VAL A 328 -32.17 0.91 -5.75
N PRO A 329 -32.47 -0.39 -5.95
CA PRO A 329 -33.00 -0.85 -7.22
C PRO A 329 -34.42 -0.32 -7.38
N ASN A 330 -34.65 0.40 -8.47
CA ASN A 330 -35.94 0.97 -8.83
C ASN A 330 -36.98 -0.17 -8.94
N ILE A 331 -38.09 -0.01 -8.22
CA ILE A 331 -39.25 -0.89 -8.28
C ILE A 331 -39.93 -0.60 -9.61
N GLU A 332 -39.92 -1.57 -10.54
CA GLU A 332 -40.79 -1.53 -11.71
C GLU A 332 -42.25 -1.66 -11.24
N GLU A 333 -43.00 -0.58 -11.46
CA GLU A 333 -44.45 -0.53 -11.35
C GLU A 333 -45.07 -1.59 -12.26
N ARG A 334 -45.76 -2.55 -11.62
CA ARG A 334 -46.88 -3.26 -12.23
C ARG A 334 -48.08 -2.33 -12.21
N GLU A 335 -48.76 -2.19 -13.34
CA GLU A 335 -50.23 -2.16 -13.43
C GLU A 335 -50.67 -2.10 -14.91
N PRO A 336 -51.92 -2.48 -15.23
CA PRO A 336 -52.50 -3.81 -15.17
C PRO A 336 -52.71 -4.45 -16.55
#